data_AF-I7KV69-F1
#
_entry.id   AF-I7KV69-F1
#
_cell.length_a   1.000
_cell.length_b   1.000
_cell.length_c   1.000
_cell.angle_alpha   90.00
_cell.angle_beta   90.00
_cell.angle_gamma   90.00
#
_symmetry.space_group_name_H-M   'P 1'
#
loop_
_entity.id
_entity.type
_entity.pdbx_description
1 polymer ?
#
loop_
_entity_poly.entity_id
_entity_poly.type
_entity_poly.pdbx_seq_one_letter_code
_entity_poly.pdbx_strand_id
1 'polypeptide(L)'
;MLKFHRIDDIEKFVSSTLLEDYKKNYTNLLLSSIMAGIHRTFGLRHEGIIMALEIVDTIKDDTSNLIERNLLVWNLYVLAHEFIEECSFERAMNFIERAEKNWTRDILLGDEMGVYHVSWIEQIWLLKSHIYMLLKDDNNFQRTTDMILDSRLKLFKEAEKETEEIIIFDRCTYNAYEIMAMESRRKNIVNAINFLKQAILIKGNIKVDNDNKNISSNPYKYYDNLMNFFNRLQEKPYDNIKYLYCASCRFFDGEGLCKRHGTTTDKFKACSMYEGQNKKATPTETI
;
A
#
# COMPACT_ATOMS: atom_id res chain seq x y z
N MET A 1 -19.75 0.87 -18.21
CA MET A 1 -19.38 0.11 -19.42
C MET A 1 -18.14 0.77 -19.99
N LEU A 2 -17.06 0.00 -20.13
CA LEU A 2 -15.77 0.49 -20.62
C LEU A 2 -15.88 0.98 -22.07
N LYS A 3 -15.27 2.13 -22.35
CA LYS A 3 -15.14 2.69 -23.69
C LYS A 3 -13.72 2.52 -24.20
N PHE A 4 -13.57 2.66 -25.51
CA PHE A 4 -12.25 2.77 -26.11
C PHE A 4 -11.69 4.18 -25.88
N HIS A 5 -10.53 4.26 -25.24
CA HIS A 5 -9.76 5.50 -25.08
C HIS A 5 -8.63 5.56 -26.12
N ARG A 6 -8.44 6.74 -26.72
CA ARG A 6 -7.36 6.96 -27.70
C ARG A 6 -6.01 6.84 -27.00
N ILE A 7 -5.02 6.33 -27.73
CA ILE A 7 -3.70 6.01 -27.18
C ILE A 7 -2.56 6.83 -27.78
N ASP A 8 -2.88 7.77 -28.69
CA ASP A 8 -1.92 8.54 -29.49
C ASP A 8 -0.87 9.27 -28.62
N ASP A 9 -1.25 9.67 -27.41
CA ASP A 9 -0.43 10.34 -26.41
C ASP A 9 0.58 9.42 -25.71
N ILE A 10 0.31 8.11 -25.68
CA ILE A 10 1.13 7.11 -24.98
C ILE A 10 1.84 6.12 -25.90
N GLU A 11 1.58 6.12 -27.22
CA GLU A 11 2.13 5.11 -28.14
C GLU A 11 3.66 4.97 -28.09
N LYS A 12 4.38 6.07 -27.81
CA LYS A 12 5.85 6.08 -27.73
C LYS A 12 6.43 5.45 -26.46
N PHE A 13 5.61 5.19 -25.46
CA PHE A 13 6.04 4.68 -24.14
C PHE A 13 5.62 3.23 -23.89
N VAL A 14 4.83 2.66 -24.80
CA VAL A 14 4.19 1.34 -24.61
C VAL A 14 4.63 0.41 -25.73
N SER A 15 4.79 -0.88 -25.42
CA SER A 15 5.10 -1.88 -26.46
C SER A 15 3.94 -1.98 -27.46
N SER A 16 4.27 -2.13 -28.75
CA SER A 16 3.28 -2.27 -29.82
C SER A 16 2.32 -3.43 -29.57
N THR A 17 2.80 -4.54 -29.01
CA THR A 17 1.97 -5.70 -28.65
C THR A 17 0.87 -5.33 -27.65
N LEU A 18 1.20 -4.62 -26.57
CA LEU A 18 0.20 -4.24 -25.56
C LEU A 18 -0.85 -3.27 -26.14
N LEU A 19 -0.42 -2.35 -27.01
CA LEU A 19 -1.32 -1.43 -27.70
C LEU A 19 -2.27 -2.16 -28.67
N GLU A 20 -1.77 -3.15 -29.40
CA GLU A 20 -2.59 -3.99 -30.27
C GLU A 20 -3.60 -4.82 -29.48
N ASP A 21 -3.18 -5.41 -28.37
CA ASP A 21 -4.07 -6.18 -27.49
C ASP A 21 -5.18 -5.30 -26.92
N TYR A 22 -4.85 -4.06 -26.53
CA TYR A 22 -5.83 -3.10 -26.05
C TYR A 22 -6.80 -2.67 -27.14
N LYS A 23 -6.30 -2.38 -28.35
CA LYS A 23 -7.16 -2.07 -29.52
C LYS A 23 -8.13 -3.22 -29.83
N LYS A 24 -7.70 -4.47 -29.67
CA LYS A 24 -8.52 -5.67 -29.90
C LYS A 24 -9.51 -5.93 -28.77
N ASN A 25 -9.16 -5.64 -27.51
CA ASN A 25 -9.94 -6.02 -26.33
C ASN A 25 -9.93 -4.97 -25.21
N TYR A 26 -10.37 -3.74 -25.51
CA TYR A 26 -10.46 -2.65 -24.54
C TYR A 26 -11.52 -2.87 -23.45
N THR A 27 -12.37 -3.89 -23.57
CA THR A 27 -13.35 -4.26 -22.54
C THR A 27 -12.75 -5.18 -21.47
N ASN A 28 -11.49 -5.62 -21.63
CA ASN A 28 -10.76 -6.33 -20.60
C ASN A 28 -10.36 -5.37 -19.46
N LEU A 29 -10.89 -5.60 -18.26
CA LEU A 29 -10.68 -4.74 -17.09
C LEU A 29 -9.20 -4.62 -16.68
N LEU A 30 -8.43 -5.71 -16.74
CA LEU A 30 -7.01 -5.70 -16.40
C LEU A 30 -6.24 -4.82 -17.39
N LEU A 31 -6.46 -5.05 -18.68
CA LEU A 31 -5.81 -4.30 -19.74
C LEU A 31 -6.16 -2.81 -19.70
N SER A 32 -7.42 -2.48 -19.47
CA SER A 32 -7.86 -1.11 -19.27
C SER A 32 -7.27 -0.48 -18.01
N SER A 33 -7.10 -1.23 -16.93
CA SER A 33 -6.43 -0.76 -15.71
C SER A 33 -4.94 -0.44 -15.95
N ILE A 34 -4.26 -1.28 -16.75
CA ILE A 34 -2.87 -1.03 -17.18
C ILE A 34 -2.79 0.26 -17.99
N MET A 35 -3.64 0.39 -19.02
CA MET A 35 -3.66 1.54 -19.90
C MET A 35 -4.03 2.83 -19.16
N ALA A 36 -4.95 2.76 -18.21
CA ALA A 36 -5.28 3.88 -17.33
C ALA A 36 -4.06 4.35 -16.53
N GLY A 37 -3.27 3.40 -15.99
CA GLY A 37 -2.00 3.71 -15.31
C GLY A 37 -0.99 4.40 -16.23
N ILE A 38 -0.85 3.90 -17.45
CA ILE A 38 0.08 4.47 -18.44
C ILE A 38 -0.32 5.91 -18.82
N HIS A 39 -1.62 6.17 -19.06
CA HIS A 39 -2.10 7.54 -19.32
C HIS A 39 -1.79 8.48 -18.14
N ARG A 40 -1.99 8.03 -16.89
CA ARG A 40 -1.68 8.85 -15.71
C ARG A 40 -0.19 9.18 -15.59
N THR A 41 0.69 8.24 -15.91
CA THR A 41 2.14 8.43 -15.75
C THR A 41 2.79 9.15 -16.92
N PHE A 42 2.40 8.84 -18.16
CA PHE A 42 3.13 9.27 -19.36
C PHE A 42 2.29 10.05 -20.38
N GLY A 43 0.97 9.99 -20.26
CA GLY A 43 0.05 10.57 -21.22
C GLY A 43 -0.82 11.68 -20.62
N LEU A 44 -2.05 11.73 -21.12
CA LEU A 44 -3.10 12.61 -20.64
C LEU A 44 -3.64 12.07 -19.31
N ARG A 45 -3.21 12.67 -18.20
CA ARG A 45 -3.60 12.28 -16.84
C ARG A 45 -5.12 12.12 -16.67
N HIS A 46 -5.91 13.05 -17.20
CA HIS A 46 -7.37 13.01 -17.12
C HIS A 46 -7.99 11.81 -17.83
N GLU A 47 -7.44 11.35 -18.96
CA GLU A 47 -7.92 10.14 -19.64
C GLU A 47 -7.75 8.92 -18.75
N GLY A 48 -6.58 8.80 -18.10
CA GLY A 48 -6.32 7.72 -17.14
C GLY A 48 -7.21 7.76 -15.89
N ILE A 49 -7.69 8.94 -15.48
CA ILE A 49 -8.70 9.09 -14.41
C ILE A 49 -10.07 8.64 -14.91
N ILE A 50 -10.50 9.05 -16.11
CA ILE A 50 -11.78 8.66 -16.70
C ILE A 50 -11.84 7.14 -16.87
N MET A 51 -10.78 6.52 -17.39
CA MET A 51 -10.69 5.06 -17.50
C MET A 51 -10.86 4.36 -16.15
N ALA A 52 -10.19 4.86 -15.11
CA ALA A 52 -10.31 4.30 -13.75
C ALA A 52 -11.74 4.44 -13.20
N LEU A 53 -12.42 5.57 -13.46
CA LEU A 53 -13.84 5.74 -13.12
C LEU A 53 -14.72 4.71 -13.85
N GLU A 54 -14.52 4.52 -15.15
CA GLU A 54 -15.29 3.53 -15.93
C GLU A 54 -15.07 2.10 -15.44
N ILE A 55 -13.86 1.77 -14.97
CA ILE A 55 -13.53 0.46 -14.36
C ILE A 55 -14.30 0.27 -13.07
N VAL A 56 -14.22 1.21 -12.12
CA VAL A 56 -14.89 1.06 -10.81
C VAL A 56 -16.40 1.13 -10.92
N ASP A 57 -16.95 1.75 -11.96
CA ASP A 57 -18.40 1.77 -12.25
C ASP A 57 -18.88 0.48 -12.93
N THR A 58 -17.96 -0.28 -13.55
CA THR A 58 -18.29 -1.54 -14.23
C THR A 58 -18.28 -2.73 -13.27
N ILE A 59 -17.43 -2.71 -12.24
CA ILE A 59 -17.30 -3.80 -11.27
C ILE A 59 -18.27 -3.61 -10.11
N LYS A 60 -19.02 -4.67 -9.75
CA LYS A 60 -19.90 -4.67 -8.58
C LYS A 60 -19.10 -4.77 -7.29
N ASP A 61 -19.50 -4.02 -6.26
CA ASP A 61 -18.86 -4.06 -4.93
C ASP A 61 -18.86 -5.48 -4.34
N ASP A 62 -19.96 -6.21 -4.46
CA ASP A 62 -20.09 -7.55 -3.89
C ASP A 62 -19.55 -8.68 -4.78
N THR A 63 -18.78 -8.38 -5.84
CA THR A 63 -18.24 -9.40 -6.76
C THR A 63 -17.44 -10.46 -6.01
N SER A 64 -17.75 -11.74 -6.22
CA SER A 64 -16.98 -12.88 -5.68
C SER A 64 -15.72 -13.17 -6.49
N ASN A 65 -15.54 -12.54 -7.65
CA ASN A 65 -14.37 -12.70 -8.50
C ASN A 65 -13.19 -11.91 -7.90
N LEU A 66 -12.14 -12.62 -7.46
CA LEU A 66 -10.97 -12.00 -6.82
C LEU A 66 -10.19 -11.08 -7.76
N ILE A 67 -10.15 -11.37 -9.06
CA ILE A 67 -9.48 -10.51 -10.06
C ILE A 67 -10.22 -9.18 -10.17
N GLU A 68 -11.54 -9.24 -10.35
CA GLU A 68 -12.37 -8.03 -10.40
C GLU A 68 -12.31 -7.25 -9.09
N ARG A 69 -12.40 -7.93 -7.94
CA ARG A 69 -12.31 -7.27 -6.63
C ARG A 69 -10.96 -6.60 -6.43
N ASN A 70 -9.85 -7.23 -6.85
CA ASN A 70 -8.52 -6.64 -6.82
C ASN A 70 -8.44 -5.38 -7.70
N LEU A 71 -8.91 -5.46 -8.94
CA LEU A 71 -8.93 -4.32 -9.86
C LEU A 71 -9.81 -3.18 -9.36
N LEU A 72 -10.95 -3.49 -8.74
CA LEU A 72 -11.82 -2.51 -8.10
C LEU A 72 -11.07 -1.77 -6.98
N VAL A 73 -10.51 -2.50 -6.02
CA VAL A 73 -9.78 -1.90 -4.89
C VAL A 73 -8.58 -1.08 -5.35
N TRP A 74 -7.80 -1.59 -6.30
CA TRP A 74 -6.68 -0.86 -6.90
C TRP A 74 -7.12 0.46 -7.53
N ASN A 75 -8.14 0.45 -8.39
CA ASN A 75 -8.58 1.66 -9.08
C ASN A 75 -9.27 2.65 -8.12
N LEU A 76 -9.98 2.18 -7.09
CA LEU A 76 -10.50 3.06 -6.02
C LEU A 76 -9.37 3.72 -5.23
N TYR A 77 -8.32 2.97 -4.89
CA TYR A 77 -7.13 3.49 -4.21
C TYR A 77 -6.42 4.56 -5.05
N VAL A 78 -6.25 4.32 -6.36
CA VAL A 78 -5.70 5.30 -7.29
C VAL A 78 -6.57 6.55 -7.36
N LEU A 79 -7.88 6.40 -7.60
CA LEU A 79 -8.80 7.55 -7.70
C LEU A 79 -8.78 8.40 -6.42
N ALA A 80 -8.69 7.76 -5.25
CA ALA A 80 -8.55 8.47 -3.99
C ALA A 80 -7.31 9.38 -3.97
N HIS A 81 -6.14 8.90 -4.43
CA HIS A 81 -4.94 9.75 -4.56
C HIS A 81 -5.16 10.92 -5.51
N GLU A 82 -5.72 10.66 -6.69
CA GLU A 82 -6.00 11.69 -7.70
C GLU A 82 -6.89 12.80 -7.13
N PHE A 83 -7.97 12.44 -6.43
CA PHE A 83 -8.89 13.42 -5.85
C PHE A 83 -8.35 14.11 -4.59
N ILE A 84 -7.39 13.51 -3.86
CA ILE A 84 -6.66 14.23 -2.80
C ILE A 84 -5.82 15.35 -3.41
N GLU A 85 -5.10 15.07 -4.52
CA GLU A 85 -4.29 16.08 -5.21
C GLU A 85 -5.14 17.21 -5.79
N GLU A 86 -6.33 16.90 -6.30
CA GLU A 86 -7.31 17.90 -6.76
C GLU A 86 -8.03 18.62 -5.61
N CYS A 87 -7.69 18.34 -4.36
CA CYS A 87 -8.36 18.88 -3.16
C CYS A 87 -9.88 18.56 -3.09
N SER A 88 -10.33 17.51 -3.77
CA SER A 88 -11.72 17.02 -3.73
C SER A 88 -11.88 15.97 -2.65
N PHE A 89 -11.70 16.38 -1.38
CA PHE A 89 -11.58 15.47 -0.24
C PHE A 89 -12.82 14.61 0.02
N GLU A 90 -14.02 15.11 -0.24
CA GLU A 90 -15.26 14.33 -0.11
C GLU A 90 -15.30 13.17 -1.11
N ARG A 91 -14.96 13.44 -2.38
CA ARG A 91 -14.88 12.41 -3.41
C ARG A 91 -13.80 11.39 -3.10
N ALA A 92 -12.62 11.86 -2.67
CA ALA A 92 -11.54 11.00 -2.26
C ALA A 92 -11.98 10.07 -1.10
N MET A 93 -12.62 10.63 -0.06
CA MET A 93 -13.11 9.84 1.08
C MET A 93 -14.12 8.77 0.65
N ASN A 94 -15.05 9.09 -0.25
CA ASN A 94 -16.00 8.11 -0.80
C ASN A 94 -15.29 6.95 -1.50
N PHE A 95 -14.24 7.22 -2.29
CA PHE A 95 -13.45 6.15 -2.93
C PHE A 95 -12.67 5.33 -1.91
N ILE A 96 -12.09 5.95 -0.89
CA ILE A 96 -11.36 5.27 0.18
C ILE A 96 -12.29 4.35 0.97
N GLU A 97 -13.47 4.82 1.39
CA GLU A 97 -14.44 4.02 2.14
C GLU A 97 -14.95 2.84 1.31
N ARG A 98 -15.18 3.05 0.00
CA ARG A 98 -15.51 1.97 -0.93
C ARG A 98 -14.35 0.99 -1.09
N ALA A 99 -13.09 1.46 -1.13
CA ALA A 99 -11.92 0.59 -1.21
C ALA A 99 -11.79 -0.26 0.06
N GLU A 100 -11.92 0.35 1.24
CA GLU A 100 -11.85 -0.33 2.53
C GLU A 100 -12.92 -1.43 2.67
N LYS A 101 -14.17 -1.13 2.29
CA LYS A 101 -15.27 -2.10 2.33
C LYS A 101 -15.01 -3.34 1.45
N ASN A 102 -14.33 -3.15 0.32
CA ASN A 102 -14.06 -4.21 -0.65
C ASN A 102 -12.68 -4.85 -0.48
N TRP A 103 -11.81 -4.25 0.34
CA TRP A 103 -10.50 -4.79 0.60
C TRP A 103 -10.62 -6.03 1.49
N THR A 104 -10.00 -7.09 1.02
CA THR A 104 -9.69 -8.26 1.82
C THR A 104 -8.33 -8.73 1.39
N ARG A 105 -7.58 -9.38 2.26
CA ARG A 105 -6.26 -9.90 1.87
C ARG A 105 -6.33 -10.96 0.75
N ASP A 106 -7.48 -11.60 0.55
CA ASP A 106 -7.69 -12.59 -0.52
C ASP A 106 -7.61 -11.98 -1.92
N ILE A 107 -7.82 -10.67 -2.09
CA ILE A 107 -7.71 -10.01 -3.40
C ILE A 107 -6.30 -10.18 -4.01
N LEU A 108 -5.28 -10.38 -3.16
CA LEU A 108 -3.90 -10.60 -3.60
C LEU A 108 -3.71 -11.90 -4.37
N LEU A 109 -4.59 -12.90 -4.17
CA LEU A 109 -4.61 -14.10 -4.99
C LEU A 109 -5.02 -13.78 -6.44
N GLY A 110 -5.90 -12.80 -6.62
CA GLY A 110 -6.41 -12.32 -7.90
C GLY A 110 -5.50 -11.33 -8.64
N ASP A 111 -4.35 -10.94 -8.07
CA ASP A 111 -3.38 -10.12 -8.80
C ASP A 111 -2.53 -11.00 -9.72
N GLU A 112 -2.81 -10.98 -11.02
CA GLU A 112 -2.09 -11.79 -12.01
C GLU A 112 -0.71 -11.22 -12.37
N MET A 113 -0.49 -9.92 -12.16
CA MET A 113 0.71 -9.22 -12.64
C MET A 113 1.70 -8.85 -11.52
N GLY A 114 1.27 -8.93 -10.26
CA GLY A 114 2.11 -8.62 -9.09
C GLY A 114 2.33 -7.13 -8.85
N VAL A 115 1.61 -6.25 -9.57
CA VAL A 115 1.87 -4.79 -9.56
C VAL A 115 0.62 -3.92 -9.37
N TYR A 116 -0.59 -4.48 -9.47
CA TYR A 116 -1.84 -3.74 -9.35
C TYR A 116 -2.64 -4.18 -8.13
N HIS A 117 -2.08 -3.99 -6.94
CA HIS A 117 -2.73 -4.38 -5.71
C HIS A 117 -2.41 -3.44 -4.54
N VAL A 118 -3.32 -3.41 -3.58
CA VAL A 118 -3.11 -2.77 -2.28
C VAL A 118 -2.74 -3.87 -1.29
N SER A 119 -1.45 -4.05 -1.04
CA SER A 119 -0.89 -5.16 -0.24
C SER A 119 -1.41 -5.15 1.20
N TRP A 120 -1.68 -3.97 1.75
CA TRP A 120 -2.05 -3.77 3.15
C TRP A 120 -3.21 -2.80 3.27
N ILE A 121 -4.18 -3.12 4.13
CA ILE A 121 -5.30 -2.20 4.42
C ILE A 121 -4.81 -0.87 4.97
N GLU A 122 -3.67 -0.88 5.68
CA GLU A 122 -3.03 0.31 6.23
C GLU A 122 -2.66 1.33 5.15
N GLN A 123 -2.48 0.93 3.88
CA GLN A 123 -2.28 1.88 2.78
C GLN A 123 -3.55 2.69 2.49
N ILE A 124 -4.75 2.08 2.62
CA ILE A 124 -6.03 2.78 2.51
C ILE A 124 -6.26 3.69 3.71
N TRP A 125 -5.91 3.22 4.92
CA TRP A 125 -5.99 4.05 6.14
C TRP A 125 -5.02 5.23 6.10
N LEU A 126 -3.84 5.08 5.48
CA LEU A 126 -2.91 6.18 5.27
C LEU A 126 -3.53 7.29 4.40
N LEU A 127 -4.31 6.93 3.37
CA LEU A 127 -5.06 7.93 2.60
C LEU A 127 -6.10 8.66 3.44
N LYS A 128 -6.79 7.97 4.36
CA LYS A 128 -7.70 8.60 5.32
C LYS A 128 -6.97 9.61 6.20
N SER A 129 -5.83 9.23 6.75
CA SER A 129 -5.06 10.12 7.61
C SER A 129 -4.55 11.35 6.85
N HIS A 130 -4.18 11.21 5.58
CA HIS A 130 -3.84 12.34 4.71
C HIS A 130 -4.99 13.35 4.60
N ILE A 131 -6.21 12.87 4.36
CA ILE A 131 -7.40 13.74 4.29
C ILE A 131 -7.66 14.41 5.66
N TYR A 132 -7.63 13.65 6.76
CA TYR A 132 -7.84 14.22 8.10
C TYR A 132 -6.79 15.29 8.45
N MET A 133 -5.53 15.07 8.10
CA MET A 133 -4.47 16.07 8.25
C MET A 133 -4.78 17.34 7.44
N LEU A 134 -5.15 17.20 6.16
CA LEU A 134 -5.45 18.34 5.28
C LEU A 134 -6.68 19.13 5.75
N LEU A 135 -7.67 18.45 6.32
CA LEU A 135 -8.87 19.04 6.93
C LEU A 135 -8.64 19.58 8.35
N LYS A 136 -7.46 19.36 8.94
CA LYS A 136 -7.14 19.68 10.35
C LYS A 136 -8.07 18.99 11.36
N ASP A 137 -8.52 17.78 11.04
CA ASP A 137 -9.26 16.92 11.94
C ASP A 137 -8.27 16.10 12.80
N ASP A 138 -7.72 16.75 13.82
CA ASP A 138 -6.68 16.21 14.69
C ASP A 138 -7.08 14.88 15.36
N ASN A 139 -8.36 14.75 15.74
CA ASN A 139 -8.85 13.59 16.45
C ASN A 139 -8.87 12.36 15.54
N ASN A 140 -9.44 12.49 14.33
CA ASN A 140 -9.47 11.38 13.38
C ASN A 140 -8.09 11.11 12.79
N PHE A 141 -7.25 12.13 12.60
CA PHE A 141 -5.86 11.97 12.19
C PHE A 141 -5.11 11.08 13.17
N GLN A 142 -5.06 11.47 14.45
CA GLN A 142 -4.34 10.74 15.49
C GLN A 142 -4.86 9.31 15.65
N ARG A 143 -6.19 9.14 15.71
CA ARG A 143 -6.82 7.82 15.82
C ARG A 143 -6.43 6.90 14.67
N THR A 144 -6.38 7.43 13.44
CA THR A 144 -6.06 6.65 12.25
C THR A 144 -4.58 6.27 12.21
N THR A 145 -3.67 7.19 12.55
CA THR A 145 -2.23 6.89 12.59
C THR A 145 -1.88 5.90 13.70
N ASP A 146 -2.51 6.00 14.88
CA ASP A 146 -2.31 5.04 15.97
C ASP A 146 -2.80 3.65 15.57
N MET A 147 -3.97 3.55 14.94
CA MET A 147 -4.49 2.29 14.40
C MET A 147 -3.55 1.64 13.40
N ILE A 148 -2.91 2.42 12.50
CA ILE A 148 -1.90 1.91 11.57
C ILE A 148 -0.71 1.35 12.36
N LEU A 149 -0.11 2.14 13.25
CA LEU A 149 1.08 1.74 14.00
C LEU A 149 0.84 0.50 14.87
N ASP A 150 -0.31 0.42 15.53
CA ASP A 150 -0.69 -0.74 16.35
C ASP A 150 -0.89 -2.00 15.50
N SER A 151 -1.54 -1.88 14.35
CA SER A 151 -1.71 -2.98 13.39
C SER A 151 -0.37 -3.53 12.92
N ARG A 152 0.55 -2.63 12.52
CA ARG A 152 1.90 -3.01 12.08
C ARG A 152 2.72 -3.64 13.21
N LEU A 153 2.68 -3.06 14.42
CA LEU A 153 3.39 -3.62 15.57
C LEU A 153 2.90 -5.03 15.91
N LYS A 154 1.58 -5.27 15.87
CA LYS A 154 1.01 -6.60 16.10
C LYS A 154 1.50 -7.59 15.04
N LEU A 155 1.44 -7.21 13.77
CA LEU A 155 1.97 -8.01 12.67
C LEU A 155 3.44 -8.38 12.90
N PHE A 156 4.26 -7.44 13.39
CA PHE A 156 5.68 -7.70 13.58
C PHE A 156 5.96 -8.70 14.69
N LYS A 157 5.23 -8.59 15.81
CA LYS A 157 5.33 -9.56 16.91
C LYS A 157 4.89 -10.97 16.49
N GLU A 158 3.86 -11.06 15.64
CA GLU A 158 3.41 -12.35 15.12
C GLU A 158 4.42 -12.95 14.13
N ALA A 159 5.00 -12.12 13.25
CA ALA A 159 6.05 -12.55 12.33
C ALA A 159 7.28 -13.07 13.09
N GLU A 160 7.77 -12.32 14.07
CA GLU A 160 8.92 -12.72 14.90
C GLU A 160 8.68 -14.08 15.57
N LYS A 161 7.45 -14.33 16.04
CA LYS A 161 7.08 -15.60 16.68
C LYS A 161 7.05 -16.79 15.69
N GLU A 162 6.58 -16.56 14.47
CA GLU A 162 6.30 -17.63 13.50
C GLU A 162 7.46 -17.92 12.55
N THR A 163 8.23 -16.90 12.19
CA THR A 163 9.30 -16.99 11.19
C THR A 163 10.67 -16.53 11.72
N GLU A 164 10.75 -16.08 12.98
CA GLU A 164 11.94 -15.44 13.56
C GLU A 164 12.38 -14.18 12.77
N GLU A 165 11.48 -13.62 11.94
CA GLU A 165 11.75 -12.44 11.14
C GLU A 165 11.70 -11.17 12.00
N ILE A 166 12.77 -10.38 11.92
CA ILE A 166 12.79 -9.03 12.48
C ILE A 166 12.47 -8.05 11.36
N ILE A 167 11.38 -7.30 11.52
CA ILE A 167 10.92 -6.37 10.51
C ILE A 167 11.63 -5.03 10.72
N ILE A 168 12.57 -4.78 9.82
CA ILE A 168 13.39 -3.56 9.82
C ILE A 168 12.83 -2.50 8.87
N PHE A 169 12.14 -2.94 7.80
CA PHE A 169 11.63 -2.08 6.74
C PHE A 169 10.12 -2.29 6.56
N ASP A 170 9.33 -1.25 6.77
CA ASP A 170 7.88 -1.28 6.61
C ASP A 170 7.33 0.05 6.12
N ARG A 171 6.71 0.03 4.94
CA ARG A 171 6.22 1.25 4.26
C ARG A 171 5.11 1.94 5.02
N CYS A 172 4.16 1.17 5.54
CA CYS A 172 3.03 1.73 6.27
C CYS A 172 3.51 2.44 7.56
N THR A 173 4.46 1.83 8.27
CA THR A 173 5.03 2.40 9.51
C THR A 173 5.82 3.67 9.24
N TYR A 174 6.76 3.67 8.28
CA TYR A 174 7.54 4.89 8.04
C TYR A 174 6.70 6.02 7.45
N ASN A 175 5.70 5.73 6.60
CA ASN A 175 4.78 6.74 6.07
C ASN A 175 3.88 7.32 7.17
N ALA A 176 3.42 6.49 8.11
CA ALA A 176 2.65 6.97 9.27
C ALA A 176 3.50 7.95 10.10
N TYR A 177 4.75 7.61 10.39
CA TYR A 177 5.65 8.53 11.10
C TYR A 177 5.97 9.79 10.29
N GLU A 178 6.14 9.69 8.99
CA GLU A 178 6.35 10.85 8.11
C GLU A 178 5.18 11.83 8.20
N ILE A 179 3.94 11.36 8.04
CA ILE A 179 2.79 12.26 8.10
C ILE A 179 2.58 12.83 9.51
N MET A 180 2.80 12.04 10.56
CA MET A 180 2.79 12.53 11.94
C MET A 180 3.85 13.63 12.16
N ALA A 181 5.02 13.50 11.53
CA ALA A 181 6.06 14.52 11.57
C ALA A 181 5.62 15.81 10.87
N MET A 182 5.03 15.70 9.67
CA MET A 182 4.53 16.83 8.91
C MET A 182 3.45 17.61 9.67
N GLU A 183 2.48 16.92 10.26
CA GLU A 183 1.41 17.54 11.03
C GLU A 183 1.93 18.18 12.33
N SER A 184 2.86 17.49 13.01
CA SER A 184 3.47 18.00 14.24
C SER A 184 4.37 19.22 14.03
N ARG A 185 4.89 19.45 12.81
CA ARG A 185 5.87 20.50 12.52
C ARG A 185 5.46 21.88 13.04
N ARG A 186 4.16 22.22 12.92
CA ARG A 186 3.63 23.53 13.36
C ARG A 186 3.24 23.56 14.84
N LYS A 187 2.89 22.41 15.43
CA LYS A 187 2.38 22.30 16.81
C LYS A 187 3.50 22.07 17.82
N ASN A 188 4.39 21.14 17.50
CA ASN A 188 5.53 20.75 18.33
C ASN A 188 6.66 20.23 17.44
N ILE A 189 7.62 21.11 17.14
CA ILE A 189 8.76 20.79 16.28
C ILE A 189 9.66 19.67 16.84
N VAL A 190 9.73 19.52 18.16
CA VAL A 190 10.52 18.45 18.80
C VAL A 190 9.86 17.09 18.53
N ASN A 191 8.53 17.00 18.67
CA ASN A 191 7.80 15.79 18.30
C ASN A 191 7.93 15.49 16.81
N ALA A 192 7.83 16.52 15.96
CA ALA A 192 8.02 16.38 14.52
C ALA A 192 9.40 15.78 14.17
N ILE A 193 10.46 16.27 14.80
CA ILE A 193 11.81 15.73 14.67
C ILE A 193 11.86 14.26 15.12
N ASN A 194 11.25 13.93 16.26
CA ASN A 194 11.26 12.56 16.78
C ASN A 194 10.54 11.58 15.84
N PHE A 195 9.36 11.93 15.34
CA PHE A 195 8.65 11.12 14.36
C PHE A 195 9.46 10.94 13.08
N LEU A 196 10.07 12.01 12.57
CA LEU A 196 10.90 11.93 11.36
C LEU A 196 12.13 11.04 11.55
N LYS A 197 12.74 11.04 12.75
CA LYS A 197 13.81 10.08 13.08
C LYS A 197 13.33 8.64 13.09
N GLN A 198 12.12 8.37 13.59
CA GLN A 198 11.52 7.02 13.50
C GLN A 198 11.25 6.63 12.05
N ALA A 199 10.72 7.54 11.23
CA ALA A 199 10.53 7.30 9.80
C ALA A 199 11.85 6.95 9.10
N ILE A 200 12.94 7.68 9.38
CA ILE A 200 14.28 7.41 8.84
C ILE A 200 14.81 6.05 9.32
N LEU A 201 14.64 5.71 10.59
CA LEU A 201 15.05 4.43 11.13
C LEU A 201 14.36 3.28 10.40
N ILE A 202 13.05 3.34 10.21
CA ILE A 202 12.29 2.26 9.55
C ILE A 202 12.50 2.25 8.03
N LYS A 203 12.65 3.40 7.37
CA LYS A 203 12.88 3.47 5.91
C LYS A 203 14.31 3.05 5.53
N GLY A 204 15.31 3.46 6.33
CA GLY A 204 16.73 3.31 5.99
C GLY A 204 17.51 2.33 6.87
N ASN A 205 16.97 1.89 8.01
CA ASN A 205 17.72 1.25 9.10
C ASN A 205 18.88 2.11 9.62
N ILE A 206 18.65 3.42 9.70
CA ILE A 206 19.67 4.40 10.10
C ILE A 206 19.21 5.07 11.39
N LYS A 207 19.97 4.86 12.47
CA LYS A 207 19.74 5.57 13.73
C LYS A 207 20.32 6.98 13.62
N VAL A 208 19.45 7.98 13.75
CA VAL A 208 19.86 9.39 13.79
C VAL A 208 20.09 9.80 15.23
N ASP A 209 21.32 10.20 15.57
CA ASP A 209 21.66 10.60 16.93
C ASP A 209 20.90 11.84 17.41
N ASN A 210 20.79 11.97 18.74
CA ASN A 210 20.21 13.14 19.37
C ASN A 210 21.21 14.29 19.39
N ASP A 211 21.19 15.08 18.32
CA ASP A 211 21.93 16.33 18.26
C ASP A 211 21.17 17.45 19.00
N ASN A 212 21.23 17.40 20.34
CA ASN A 212 20.58 18.38 21.22
C ASN A 212 21.01 19.82 20.93
N LYS A 213 22.21 20.02 20.37
CA LYS A 213 22.76 21.34 20.05
C LYS A 213 22.09 21.94 18.80
N ASN A 214 21.84 21.13 17.77
CA ASN A 214 21.09 21.56 16.60
C ASN A 214 19.58 21.71 16.88
N ILE A 215 19.01 20.85 17.73
CA ILE A 215 17.61 20.95 18.15
C ILE A 215 17.36 22.24 18.96
N SER A 216 18.29 22.63 19.83
CA SER A 216 18.14 23.84 20.66
C SER A 216 18.43 25.15 19.92
N SER A 217 19.29 25.13 18.90
CA SER A 217 19.69 26.34 18.17
C SER A 217 18.76 26.69 17.00
N ASN A 218 18.38 25.72 16.16
CA ASN A 218 17.46 25.94 15.04
C ASN A 218 16.70 24.65 14.68
N PRO A 219 15.63 24.31 15.43
CA PRO A 219 14.93 23.03 15.27
C PRO A 219 14.24 22.90 13.90
N TYR A 220 13.75 24.00 13.32
CA TYR A 220 13.10 23.98 12.00
C TYR A 220 14.10 23.67 10.88
N LYS A 221 15.28 24.29 10.89
CA LYS A 221 16.33 23.98 9.91
C LYS A 221 16.82 22.53 10.06
N TYR A 222 16.92 22.04 11.30
CA TYR A 222 17.28 20.65 11.55
C TYR A 222 16.22 19.68 11.01
N TYR A 223 14.94 19.97 11.24
CA TYR A 223 13.83 19.22 10.65
C TYR A 223 13.90 19.21 9.12
N ASP A 224 14.10 20.36 8.48
CA ASP A 224 14.18 20.45 7.01
C ASP A 224 15.36 19.63 6.46
N ASN A 225 16.51 19.62 7.14
CA ASN A 225 17.65 18.77 6.79
C ASN A 225 17.33 17.28 6.92
N LEU A 226 16.63 16.87 7.98
CA LEU A 226 16.18 15.49 8.15
C LEU A 226 15.18 15.07 7.08
N MET A 227 14.26 15.97 6.70
CA MET A 227 13.26 15.68 5.67
C MET A 227 13.93 15.50 4.31
N ASN A 228 14.90 16.37 3.99
CA ASN A 228 15.73 16.22 2.79
C ASN A 228 16.53 14.91 2.79
N PHE A 229 17.02 14.48 3.96
CA PHE A 229 17.70 13.19 4.09
C PHE A 229 16.74 12.02 3.88
N PHE A 230 15.57 12.04 4.53
CA PHE A 230 14.51 11.04 4.39
C PHE A 230 14.06 10.87 2.93
N ASN A 231 13.90 11.98 2.19
CA ASN A 231 13.51 11.97 0.78
C ASN A 231 14.59 11.41 -0.15
N ARG A 232 15.86 11.39 0.28
CA ARG A 232 16.98 10.78 -0.46
C ARG A 232 17.17 9.30 -0.17
N LEU A 233 16.54 8.77 0.88
CA LEU A 233 16.62 7.34 1.18
C LEU A 233 15.92 6.56 0.06
N GLN A 234 16.63 5.58 -0.51
CA GLN A 234 16.10 4.72 -1.56
C GLN A 234 14.87 3.97 -1.04
N GLU A 235 13.78 4.01 -1.80
CA GLU A 235 12.62 3.19 -1.52
C GLU A 235 12.92 1.73 -1.83
N LYS A 236 12.57 0.85 -0.88
CA LYS A 236 12.58 -0.58 -1.12
C LYS A 236 11.21 -0.99 -1.68
N PRO A 237 11.17 -1.68 -2.83
CA PRO A 237 9.92 -1.96 -3.52
C PRO A 237 8.99 -2.93 -2.78
N TYR A 238 9.53 -3.73 -1.84
CA TYR A 238 8.77 -4.78 -1.16
C TYR A 238 9.02 -4.75 0.35
N ASP A 239 7.96 -5.03 1.12
CA ASP A 239 8.06 -5.28 2.56
C ASP A 239 8.76 -6.64 2.76
N ASN A 240 9.84 -6.66 3.56
CA ASN A 240 10.74 -7.82 3.69
C ASN A 240 10.20 -8.85 4.69
N ILE A 241 8.98 -9.36 4.49
CA ILE A 241 8.36 -10.30 5.42
C ILE A 241 7.89 -11.54 4.67
N LYS A 242 8.29 -12.74 5.09
CA LYS A 242 7.73 -14.00 4.59
C LYS A 242 6.44 -14.34 5.31
N TYR A 243 6.30 -13.91 6.56
CA TYR A 243 5.10 -14.12 7.36
C TYR A 243 3.85 -13.61 6.62
N LEU A 244 2.79 -14.41 6.64
CA LEU A 244 1.52 -14.21 5.93
C LEU A 244 1.55 -14.36 4.40
N TYR A 245 2.68 -14.70 3.79
CA TYR A 245 2.72 -15.17 2.40
C TYR A 245 2.56 -16.69 2.30
N CYS A 246 2.20 -17.17 1.11
CA CYS A 246 2.07 -18.59 0.82
C CYS A 246 3.35 -19.36 1.18
N ALA A 247 4.53 -18.75 1.02
CA ALA A 247 5.82 -19.32 1.43
C ALA A 247 5.86 -19.83 2.89
N SER A 248 5.17 -19.17 3.81
CA SER A 248 5.13 -19.50 5.25
C SER A 248 3.81 -20.13 5.69
N CYS A 249 2.87 -20.33 4.76
CA CYS A 249 1.54 -20.85 5.03
C CYS A 249 1.55 -22.39 5.09
N ARG A 250 0.86 -22.97 6.08
CA ARG A 250 0.75 -24.44 6.21
C ARG A 250 -0.07 -25.11 5.10
N PHE A 251 -0.86 -24.34 4.37
CA PHE A 251 -1.72 -24.82 3.30
C PHE A 251 -1.10 -24.68 1.91
N PHE A 252 0.09 -24.08 1.81
CA PHE A 252 0.82 -24.03 0.56
C PHE A 252 1.52 -25.37 0.31
N ASP A 253 1.44 -25.87 -0.92
CA ASP A 253 2.04 -27.15 -1.28
C ASP A 253 3.55 -27.09 -1.51
N GLY A 254 4.12 -25.88 -1.63
CA GLY A 254 5.53 -25.64 -1.90
C GLY A 254 5.86 -25.48 -3.39
N GLU A 255 4.92 -25.78 -4.30
CA GLU A 255 5.13 -25.79 -5.74
C GLU A 255 4.34 -24.69 -6.45
N GLY A 256 3.10 -24.43 -6.03
CA GLY A 256 2.27 -23.42 -6.67
C GLY A 256 0.77 -23.46 -6.36
N LEU A 257 0.33 -24.18 -5.32
CA LEU A 257 -1.10 -24.32 -4.99
C LEU A 257 -1.37 -23.92 -3.54
N CYS A 258 -2.36 -23.03 -3.37
CA CYS A 258 -3.00 -22.84 -2.07
C CYS A 258 -4.09 -23.90 -1.90
N LYS A 259 -3.80 -24.96 -1.11
CA LYS A 259 -4.73 -26.09 -0.89
C LYS A 259 -6.05 -25.66 -0.27
N ARG A 260 -6.07 -24.56 0.48
CA ARG A 260 -7.27 -24.05 1.16
C ARG A 260 -8.28 -23.42 0.20
N HIS A 261 -7.80 -22.62 -0.75
CA HIS A 261 -8.65 -21.96 -1.74
C HIS A 261 -8.77 -22.73 -3.05
N GLY A 262 -7.96 -23.78 -3.24
CA GLY A 262 -7.91 -24.54 -4.49
C GLY A 262 -7.45 -23.68 -5.67
N THR A 263 -6.57 -22.71 -5.41
CA THR A 263 -6.13 -21.70 -6.39
C THR A 263 -4.63 -21.79 -6.61
N THR A 264 -4.21 -21.80 -7.87
CA THR A 264 -2.80 -21.69 -8.26
C THR A 264 -2.28 -20.31 -7.87
N THR A 265 -1.14 -20.28 -7.18
CA THR A 265 -0.56 -19.04 -6.64
C THR A 265 0.95 -19.19 -6.48
N ASP A 266 1.69 -18.09 -6.56
CA ASP A 266 3.10 -18.09 -6.19
C ASP A 266 3.29 -17.94 -4.66
N LYS A 267 4.53 -18.17 -4.22
CA LYS A 267 4.92 -18.15 -2.81
C LYS A 267 4.89 -16.76 -2.16
N PHE A 268 4.82 -15.68 -2.94
CA PHE A 268 4.83 -14.29 -2.47
C PHE A 268 3.42 -13.66 -2.39
N LYS A 269 2.38 -14.37 -2.82
CA LYS A 269 0.99 -13.97 -2.60
C LYS A 269 0.52 -14.32 -1.19
N ALA A 270 -0.50 -13.60 -0.72
CA ALA A 270 -1.11 -13.82 0.59
C ALA A 270 -2.62 -14.00 0.50
N CYS A 271 -3.23 -14.47 1.58
CA CYS A 271 -4.67 -14.53 1.78
C CYS A 271 -5.02 -14.22 3.23
N SER A 272 -6.27 -13.86 3.48
CA SER A 272 -6.82 -13.56 4.81
C SER A 272 -6.92 -14.80 5.69
N MET A 273 -7.04 -15.98 5.06
CA MET A 273 -7.15 -17.27 5.73
C MET A 273 -5.79 -17.94 6.00
N TYR A 274 -4.74 -17.12 6.12
CA TYR A 274 -3.40 -17.60 6.41
C TYR A 274 -3.35 -18.34 7.76
N GLU A 275 -2.64 -19.46 7.77
CA GLU A 275 -2.26 -20.15 9.01
C GLU A 275 -0.80 -20.56 8.93
N GLY A 276 0.00 -20.09 9.89
CA GLY A 276 1.44 -20.32 9.94
C GLY A 276 1.82 -21.80 10.06
N GLN A 277 2.99 -22.13 9.53
CA GLN A 277 3.62 -23.45 9.64
C GLN A 277 4.20 -23.66 11.05
N ASN A 278 3.41 -23.72 12.13
CA ASN A 278 3.96 -24.03 13.45
C ASN A 278 3.57 -25.41 13.99
N LYS A 279 4.54 -26.35 13.94
CA LYS A 279 4.73 -27.45 14.90
C LYS A 279 6.24 -27.69 15.12
N LYS A 280 6.87 -26.96 16.04
CA LYS A 280 7.86 -27.60 16.91
C LYS A 280 7.07 -28.26 18.04
N ALA A 281 6.71 -29.53 17.84
CA ALA A 281 6.48 -30.40 18.99
C ALA A 281 7.84 -30.52 19.69
N THR A 282 8.01 -29.87 20.83
CA THR A 282 9.06 -30.24 21.77
C THR A 282 8.88 -31.73 22.03
N PRO A 283 9.90 -32.59 21.82
CA PRO A 283 9.82 -33.95 22.33
C PRO A 283 9.67 -33.81 23.84
N THR A 284 8.55 -34.27 24.39
CA THR A 284 8.50 -34.61 25.81
C THR A 284 9.58 -35.66 26.01
N GLU A 285 10.71 -35.25 26.56
CA GLU A 285 11.66 -36.16 27.18
C GLU A 285 10.88 -36.95 28.23
N THR A 286 10.56 -38.20 27.89
CA THR A 286 10.18 -39.21 28.86
C THR A 286 11.38 -39.42 29.78
N ILE A 287 11.20 -39.03 31.05
CA ILE A 287 12.01 -39.47 32.19
C ILE A 287 11.75 -40.96 32.42
#